data_AF-A0A495JTX6-F1
#
_entry.id   AF-A0A495JTX6-F1
#
_cell.length_a   1.000
_cell.length_b   1.000
_cell.length_c   1.000
_cell.angle_alpha   90.00
_cell.angle_beta   90.00
_cell.angle_gamma   90.00
#
_symmetry.space_group_name_H-M   'P 1'
#
loop_
_entity.id
_entity.type
_entity.pdbx_description
1 polymer ?
#
loop_
_entity_poly.entity_id
_entity_poly.type
_entity_poly.pdbx_seq_one_letter_code
_entity_poly.pdbx_strand_id
1 'polypeptide(L)'
;MSEPWVPVTAVGVTRAVRRLSRMRPEQVRAVRFGRTRLGRRGLAEEQVYAFVRQVVDELIARDAAGAGLREENTRLKGALRDWQARQARTRATNAGHWTDR
;
A
#
# COMPACT_ATOMS: atom_id res chain seq x y z
N MET A 1 32.28 15.25 14.57
CA MET A 1 30.93 15.37 15.16
C MET A 1 29.97 14.83 14.12
N SER A 2 29.69 13.52 14.19
CA SER A 2 28.99 12.78 13.14
C SER A 2 27.76 12.13 13.76
N GLU A 3 26.57 12.62 13.42
CA GLU A 3 25.34 11.92 13.79
C GLU A 3 25.13 10.71 12.87
N PRO A 4 24.95 9.50 13.43
CA PRO A 4 24.59 8.33 12.65
C PRO A 4 23.12 8.41 12.24
N TRP A 5 22.86 8.22 10.95
CA TRP A 5 21.51 8.04 10.41
C TRP A 5 20.82 6.86 11.12
N VAL A 6 19.83 7.16 11.95
CA VAL A 6 18.95 6.15 12.53
C VAL A 6 17.96 5.68 11.48
N PRO A 7 17.92 4.38 11.10
CA PRO A 7 16.84 3.89 10.26
C PRO A 7 15.55 3.97 11.08
N VAL A 8 14.61 4.81 10.64
CA VAL A 8 13.21 4.75 11.11
C VAL A 8 12.68 3.37 10.82
N THR A 9 12.78 2.47 11.80
CA THR A 9 12.06 1.21 11.84
C THR A 9 10.58 1.52 12.03
N ALA A 10 9.92 1.93 10.95
CA ALA A 10 8.48 1.79 10.79
C ALA A 10 8.10 0.30 10.53
N VAL A 11 8.86 -0.63 11.09
CA VAL A 11 8.70 -2.08 10.98
C VAL A 11 8.07 -2.57 12.28
N GLY A 12 6.85 -2.10 12.56
CA GLY A 12 6.08 -2.54 13.72
C GLY A 12 4.57 -2.46 13.46
N VAL A 13 4.13 -1.41 12.76
CA VAL A 13 2.71 -1.17 12.52
C VAL A 13 2.19 -1.90 11.26
N THR A 14 3.05 -2.19 10.28
CA THR A 14 2.64 -2.71 8.97
C THR A 14 2.22 -4.18 8.96
N ARG A 15 2.65 -5.00 9.93
CA ARG A 15 2.32 -6.43 9.96
C ARG A 15 1.03 -6.74 10.73
N ALA A 16 0.77 -6.03 11.84
CA ALA A 16 -0.46 -6.20 12.61
C ALA A 16 -1.69 -5.71 11.82
N VAL A 17 -1.56 -4.59 11.09
CA VAL A 17 -2.61 -4.07 10.18
C VAL A 17 -2.87 -4.99 8.97
N ARG A 18 -1.88 -5.81 8.57
CA ARG A 18 -2.06 -6.86 7.53
C ARG A 18 -2.78 -8.10 8.05
N ARG A 19 -2.78 -8.35 9.36
CA ARG A 19 -3.38 -9.53 9.99
C ARG A 19 -4.85 -9.35 10.36
N LEU A 20 -5.35 -8.12 10.39
CA LEU A 20 -6.76 -7.89 10.10
C LEU A 20 -6.93 -8.22 8.63
N SER A 21 -7.44 -9.41 8.30
CA SER A 21 -7.72 -9.80 6.92
C SER A 21 -8.48 -8.68 6.24
N ARG A 22 -7.80 -7.89 5.40
CA ARG A 22 -8.41 -6.76 4.71
C ARG A 22 -9.61 -7.29 3.95
N MET A 23 -10.77 -6.73 4.25
CA MET A 23 -12.01 -7.06 3.57
C MET A 23 -11.85 -6.75 2.07
N ARG A 24 -12.00 -7.78 1.23
CA ARG A 24 -11.92 -7.65 -0.23
C ARG A 24 -13.30 -7.28 -0.78
N PRO A 25 -13.38 -6.46 -1.85
CA PRO A 25 -14.65 -6.13 -2.51
C PRO A 25 -15.53 -7.36 -2.77
N GLU A 26 -14.94 -8.45 -3.26
CA GLU A 26 -15.69 -9.65 -3.66
C GLU A 26 -16.23 -10.45 -2.47
N GLN A 27 -15.56 -10.36 -1.33
CA GLN A 27 -16.09 -10.92 -0.09
C GLN A 27 -17.34 -10.16 0.36
N VAL A 28 -17.35 -8.83 0.19
CA VAL A 28 -18.48 -7.98 0.56
C VAL A 28 -19.65 -8.18 -0.40
N ARG A 29 -19.40 -8.23 -1.72
CA ARG A 29 -20.43 -8.52 -2.73
C ARG A 29 -21.12 -9.87 -2.52
N ALA A 30 -20.39 -10.86 -1.99
CA ALA A 30 -20.91 -12.20 -1.76
C ALA A 30 -21.79 -12.33 -0.50
N VAL A 31 -21.79 -11.34 0.40
CA VAL A 31 -22.59 -11.41 1.64
C VAL A 31 -24.08 -11.40 1.32
N ARG A 32 -24.82 -12.30 1.96
CA ARG A 32 -26.29 -12.32 1.96
C ARG A 32 -26.79 -12.24 3.39
N PHE A 33 -27.74 -11.34 3.62
CA PHE A 33 -28.34 -11.13 4.93
C PHE A 33 -29.59 -12.00 5.08
N GLY A 34 -29.66 -12.77 6.17
CA GLY A 34 -30.86 -13.52 6.51
C GLY A 34 -31.97 -12.63 7.05
N ARG A 35 -33.22 -13.09 6.95
CA ARG A 35 -34.36 -12.41 7.56
C ARG A 35 -34.28 -12.52 9.09
N THR A 36 -34.81 -11.51 9.78
CA THR A 36 -34.92 -11.55 11.24
C THR A 36 -35.91 -12.61 11.70
N ARG A 37 -35.76 -13.08 12.95
CA ARG A 37 -36.75 -13.95 13.59
C ARG A 37 -38.10 -13.25 13.69
N LEU A 38 -39.17 -14.04 13.64
CA LEU A 38 -40.54 -13.56 13.85
C LEU A 38 -40.63 -12.72 15.14
N GLY A 39 -41.34 -11.60 15.06
CA GLY A 39 -41.48 -10.63 16.16
C GLY A 39 -40.34 -9.60 16.29
N ARG A 40 -39.25 -9.71 15.50
CA ARG A 40 -38.18 -8.69 15.48
C ARG A 40 -38.20 -7.89 14.19
N ARG A 41 -38.11 -6.56 14.30
CA ARG A 41 -37.89 -5.67 13.15
C ARG A 41 -36.46 -5.83 12.62
N GLY A 42 -36.33 -5.97 11.31
CA GLY A 42 -35.05 -5.97 10.59
C GLY A 42 -34.74 -4.63 9.94
N LEU A 43 -33.54 -4.53 9.37
CA LEU A 43 -33.21 -3.42 8.47
C LEU A 43 -33.90 -3.59 7.12
N ALA A 44 -34.14 -2.47 6.44
CA ALA A 44 -34.69 -2.48 5.09
C ALA A 44 -33.65 -3.03 4.11
N GLU A 45 -34.00 -4.09 3.39
CA GLU A 45 -33.07 -4.87 2.58
C GLU A 45 -32.41 -4.02 1.49
N GLU A 46 -33.20 -3.18 0.84
CA GLU A 46 -32.77 -2.27 -0.20
C GLU A 46 -31.75 -1.24 0.29
N GLN A 47 -31.91 -0.73 1.52
CA GLN A 47 -30.98 0.22 2.13
C GLN A 47 -29.66 -0.47 2.50
N VAL A 48 -29.73 -1.69 3.04
CA VAL A 48 -28.54 -2.49 3.35
C VAL A 48 -27.74 -2.76 2.08
N TYR A 49 -28.39 -3.21 1.01
CA TYR A 49 -27.67 -3.48 -0.24
C TYR A 49 -27.18 -2.21 -0.95
N ALA A 50 -27.86 -1.07 -0.79
CA ALA A 50 -27.34 0.22 -1.26
C ALA A 50 -26.05 0.61 -0.53
N PHE A 51 -26.03 0.48 0.79
CA PHE A 51 -24.84 0.72 1.59
C PHE A 51 -23.71 -0.26 1.23
N VAL A 52 -24.01 -1.54 1.04
CA VAL A 52 -23.05 -2.56 0.59
C VAL A 52 -22.39 -2.18 -0.74
N ARG A 53 -23.15 -1.65 -1.71
CA ARG A 53 -22.58 -1.16 -2.98
C ARG A 53 -21.60 -0.02 -2.75
N GLN A 54 -21.98 0.98 -1.95
CA GLN A 54 -21.10 2.10 -1.62
C GLN A 54 -19.81 1.63 -0.93
N VAL A 55 -19.91 0.69 0.01
CA VAL A 55 -18.72 0.12 0.68
C VAL A 55 -17.82 -0.60 -0.31
N VAL A 56 -18.39 -1.34 -1.26
CA VAL A 56 -17.64 -2.02 -2.31
C VAL A 56 -16.90 -1.01 -3.20
N ASP A 57 -17.57 0.06 -3.61
CA ASP A 57 -16.96 1.11 -4.43
C ASP A 57 -15.78 1.78 -3.70
N GLU A 58 -15.95 2.06 -2.41
CA GLU A 58 -14.88 2.60 -1.55
C GLU A 58 -13.69 1.63 -1.42
N LEU A 59 -13.95 0.33 -1.25
CA LEU A 59 -12.89 -0.68 -1.19
C LEU A 59 -12.10 -0.77 -2.50
N ILE A 60 -12.78 -0.66 -3.65
CA ILE A 60 -12.15 -0.62 -4.97
C ILE A 60 -11.27 0.64 -5.09
N ALA A 61 -11.80 1.81 -4.74
CA ALA A 61 -11.07 3.08 -4.79
C ALA A 61 -9.80 3.03 -3.91
N ARG A 62 -9.92 2.53 -2.68
CA ARG A 62 -8.80 2.32 -1.76
C ARG A 62 -7.73 1.40 -2.34
N ASP A 63 -8.14 0.29 -2.96
CA ASP A 63 -7.20 -0.69 -3.50
C ASP A 63 -6.48 -0.14 -4.75
N ALA A 64 -7.17 0.64 -5.59
CA ALA A 64 -6.60 1.38 -6.71
C ALA A 64 -5.58 2.43 -6.24
N ALA A 65 -5.92 3.24 -5.24
CA ALA A 65 -4.99 4.21 -4.65
C ALA A 65 -3.74 3.51 -4.08
N GLY A 66 -3.93 2.37 -3.39
CA GLY A 66 -2.82 1.57 -2.89
C GLY A 66 -1.94 0.97 -3.99
N ALA A 67 -2.50 0.65 -5.16
CA ALA A 67 -1.74 0.21 -6.32
C ALA A 67 -0.90 1.34 -6.91
N GLY A 68 -1.50 2.52 -7.10
CA GLY A 68 -0.79 3.71 -7.58
C GLY A 68 0.39 4.11 -6.68
N LEU A 69 0.23 4.08 -5.36
CA LEU A 69 1.35 4.35 -4.44
C LEU A 69 2.49 3.34 -4.58
N ARG A 70 2.19 2.06 -4.81
CA ARG A 70 3.22 1.02 -4.96
C ARG A 70 3.98 1.16 -6.28
N GLU A 71 3.27 1.53 -7.35
CA GLU A 71 3.87 1.83 -8.65
C GLU A 71 4.80 3.05 -8.54
N GLU A 72 4.31 4.14 -7.94
CA GLU A 72 5.11 5.34 -7.69
C GLU A 72 6.38 5.03 -6.88
N ASN A 73 6.23 4.27 -5.80
CA ASN A 73 7.36 3.87 -4.97
C ASN A 73 8.38 3.04 -5.75
N THR A 74 7.92 2.16 -6.64
CA THR A 74 8.77 1.36 -7.52
C THR A 74 9.54 2.26 -8.49
N ARG A 75 8.87 3.24 -9.09
CA ARG A 75 9.48 4.24 -9.98
C ARG A 75 10.56 5.04 -9.27
N LEU A 76 10.24 5.60 -8.10
CA LEU A 76 11.18 6.40 -7.30
C LEU A 76 12.41 5.58 -6.88
N LYS A 77 12.22 4.33 -6.46
CA LYS A 77 13.32 3.41 -6.14
C LYS A 77 14.18 3.10 -7.36
N GLY A 78 13.59 2.95 -8.54
CA GLY A 78 14.31 2.78 -9.80
C GLY A 78 15.19 3.99 -10.10
N ALA A 79 14.60 5.18 -10.12
CA ALA A 79 15.33 6.44 -10.38
C ALA A 79 16.48 6.67 -9.39
N LEU A 80 16.28 6.35 -8.11
CA LEU A 80 17.33 6.43 -7.10
C LEU A 80 18.49 5.46 -7.39
N ARG A 81 18.19 4.21 -7.74
CA ARG A 81 19.22 3.21 -8.10
C ARG A 81 20.01 3.65 -9.33
N ASP A 82 19.34 4.18 -10.35
CA ASP A 82 20.00 4.65 -11.57
C ASP A 82 20.92 5.84 -11.31
N TRP A 83 20.48 6.77 -10.46
CA TRP A 83 21.31 7.88 -10.00
C TRP A 83 22.52 7.37 -9.20
N GLN A 84 22.34 6.44 -8.26
CA GLN A 84 23.43 5.84 -7.49
C GLN A 84 24.44 5.13 -8.39
N ALA A 85 23.98 4.38 -9.40
CA ALA A 85 24.84 3.70 -10.36
C ALA A 85 25.64 4.67 -11.26
N ARG A 86 25.04 5.80 -11.65
CA ARG A 86 25.76 6.87 -12.37
C ARG A 86 26.83 7.51 -11.49
N GLN A 87 26.50 7.83 -10.24
CA GLN A 87 27.47 8.41 -9.30
C GLN A 87 28.64 7.49 -8.98
N ALA A 88 28.37 6.19 -8.80
CA ALA A 88 29.43 5.19 -8.58
C ALA A 88 30.41 5.14 -9.76
N ARG A 89 29.89 5.19 -11.01
CA ARG A 89 30.72 5.23 -12.23
C ARG A 89 31.58 6.49 -12.29
N THR A 90 31.00 7.68 -12.07
CA THR A 90 31.77 8.93 -12.04
C THR A 90 32.88 8.90 -10.99
N ARG A 91 32.59 8.39 -9.78
CA ARG A 91 33.61 8.23 -8.73
C ARG A 91 34.72 7.27 -9.14
N ALA A 92 34.40 6.13 -9.76
CA ALA A 92 35.38 5.18 -10.24
C ALA A 92 36.29 5.77 -11.34
N THR A 93 35.71 6.50 -12.30
CA THR A 93 36.47 7.23 -13.32
C THR A 93 37.41 8.26 -12.70
N ASN A 94 36.94 9.05 -11.74
CA ASN A 94 37.76 10.04 -11.05
C ASN A 94 38.89 9.41 -10.23
N ALA A 95 38.69 8.21 -9.67
CA ALA A 95 39.72 7.50 -8.92
C ALA A 95 40.85 6.96 -9.83
N GLY A 96 40.52 6.44 -11.02
CA GLY A 96 41.52 5.98 -12.00
C GLY A 96 42.36 7.10 -12.61
N HIS A 97 41.83 8.32 -12.67
CA HIS A 97 42.59 9.51 -13.09
C HIS A 97 43.76 9.86 -12.15
N TRP A 98 43.69 9.51 -10.86
CA TRP A 98 44.77 9.80 -9.90
C TRP A 98 45.91 8.78 -9.92
N THR A 99 45.76 7.67 -10.63
CA THR A 99 46.79 6.60 -10.70
C THR A 99 47.75 6.72 -11.89
N ASP A 100 47.63 7.76 -12.72
CA ASP A 100 48.43 7.99 -13.95
C ASP A 100 49.43 9.15 -13.82
N ARG A 101 49.99 9.39 -12.63
CA ARG A 101 50.93 10.48 -12.37
C ARG A 101 52.13 10.02 -11.57
#